data_AF-A0A264W139-F1
#
_entry.id   AF-A0A264W139-F1
#
_cell.length_a   1.000
_cell.length_b   1.000
_cell.length_c   1.000
_cell.angle_alpha   90.00
_cell.angle_beta   90.00
_cell.angle_gamma   90.00
#
_symmetry.space_group_name_H-M   'P 1'
#
loop_
_entity.id
_entity.type
_entity.pdbx_description
1 polymer ?
#
loop_
_entity_poly.entity_id
_entity_poly.type
_entity_poly.pdbx_seq_one_letter_code
_entity_poly.pdbx_strand_id
1 'polypeptide(L)'
;MKKIIYFDESSALDILDIKSNGRTEQIMETMVEKASKFSLDGKIGTGILDFFNFGISANSSGQYDGGKSNILKTNLTNTILTNFIDLLKKEESSEYGLEELKDSKLSIPPDSAAFIKSIAPFIKFFKSSEEFKNTSDPILDNIDLHSVDDVLLNAKGYYELLAINQKGDKKVVRFNLEGFRNNYKLNDLEKMNLTLYGVKVGTCLEENLSFEKELSFGNQQSKKKQSQNFGYNPHEKNNKQNKPENELDIIDIVLAGITV
;
A
#
# COMPACT_ATOMS: atom_id res chain seq x y z
N MET A 1 -3.13 11.59 15.79
CA MET A 1 -1.99 10.76 15.36
C MET A 1 -0.70 11.51 15.64
N LYS A 2 0.23 10.93 16.40
CA LYS A 2 1.50 11.53 16.85
C LYS A 2 2.65 11.34 15.85
N LYS A 3 2.65 10.24 15.09
CA LYS A 3 3.70 9.90 14.12
C LYS A 3 3.08 9.18 12.94
N ILE A 4 3.34 9.67 11.73
CA ILE A 4 2.93 9.03 10.48
C ILE A 4 4.06 8.12 10.01
N ILE A 5 3.74 6.86 9.75
CA ILE A 5 4.68 5.83 9.28
C ILE A 5 4.45 5.53 7.80
N TYR A 6 3.18 5.51 7.39
CA TYR A 6 2.78 5.27 6.01
C TYR A 6 1.59 6.16 5.64
N PHE A 7 1.57 6.67 4.41
CA PHE A 7 0.46 7.41 3.84
C PHE A 7 0.39 7.20 2.32
N ASP A 8 -0.70 6.60 1.87
CA ASP A 8 -1.06 6.49 0.46
C ASP A 8 -1.77 7.78 0.02
N GLU A 9 -1.01 8.68 -0.59
CA GLU A 9 -1.52 9.99 -1.01
C GLU A 9 -2.59 9.88 -2.09
N SER A 10 -2.43 8.98 -3.05
CA SER A 10 -3.35 8.80 -4.17
C SER A 10 -4.70 8.26 -3.69
N SER A 11 -4.70 7.17 -2.91
CA SER A 11 -5.96 6.64 -2.37
C SER A 11 -6.63 7.61 -1.39
N ALA A 12 -5.86 8.34 -0.58
CA ALA A 12 -6.42 9.35 0.29
C ALA A 12 -7.08 10.49 -0.50
N LEU A 13 -6.48 10.90 -1.62
CA LEU A 13 -7.03 11.90 -2.50
C LEU A 13 -8.34 11.43 -3.14
N ASP A 14 -8.37 10.21 -3.70
CA ASP A 14 -9.58 9.64 -4.30
C ASP A 14 -10.76 9.63 -3.31
N ILE A 15 -10.51 9.27 -2.05
CA ILE A 15 -11.54 9.27 -0.99
C ILE A 15 -12.03 10.69 -0.69
N LEU A 16 -11.13 11.68 -0.64
CA LEU A 16 -11.50 13.08 -0.43
C LEU A 16 -12.29 13.65 -1.63
N ASP A 17 -11.97 13.20 -2.84
CA ASP A 17 -12.68 13.56 -4.07
C ASP A 17 -14.09 12.99 -4.09
N ILE A 18 -14.25 11.71 -3.75
CA ILE A 18 -15.56 11.06 -3.59
C ILE A 18 -16.41 11.80 -2.55
N LYS A 19 -15.83 12.15 -1.40
CA LYS A 19 -16.51 12.90 -0.35
C LYS A 19 -17.07 14.25 -0.82
N SER A 20 -16.39 14.91 -1.76
CA SER A 20 -16.84 16.21 -2.27
C SER A 20 -17.73 16.08 -3.51
N ASN A 21 -18.23 14.88 -3.82
CA ASN A 21 -18.98 14.52 -5.03
C ASN A 21 -18.24 14.89 -6.33
N GLY A 22 -16.91 14.74 -6.36
CA GLY A 22 -16.11 15.03 -7.56
C GLY A 22 -16.06 16.52 -7.93
N ARG A 23 -16.35 17.44 -6.99
CA ARG A 23 -16.14 18.88 -7.19
C ARG A 23 -14.66 19.23 -7.06
N THR A 24 -13.88 18.74 -8.02
CA THR A 24 -12.42 18.87 -8.08
C THR A 24 -11.98 20.34 -7.98
N GLU A 25 -12.76 21.28 -8.52
CA GLU A 25 -12.49 22.72 -8.40
C GLU A 25 -12.51 23.21 -6.94
N GLN A 26 -13.50 22.81 -6.13
CA GLN A 26 -13.60 23.22 -4.72
C GLN A 26 -12.49 22.61 -3.86
N ILE A 27 -12.11 21.36 -4.17
CA ILE A 27 -11.00 20.68 -3.50
C ILE A 27 -9.69 21.38 -3.83
N MET A 28 -9.46 21.66 -5.10
CA MET A 28 -8.30 22.36 -5.61
C MET A 28 -8.17 23.76 -4.99
N GLU A 29 -9.26 24.54 -4.95
CA GLU A 29 -9.30 25.83 -4.26
C GLU A 29 -8.96 25.71 -2.77
N THR A 30 -9.58 24.74 -2.08
CA THR A 30 -9.32 24.49 -0.65
C THR A 30 -7.86 24.08 -0.41
N MET A 31 -7.28 23.27 -1.29
CA MET A 31 -5.89 22.84 -1.19
C MET A 31 -4.91 23.98 -1.51
N VAL A 32 -5.19 24.80 -2.52
CA VAL A 32 -4.42 26.01 -2.85
C VAL A 32 -4.48 27.02 -1.71
N GLU A 33 -5.65 27.27 -1.13
CA GLU A 33 -5.81 28.18 0.01
C GLU A 33 -5.04 27.67 1.24
N LYS A 34 -5.16 26.37 1.58
CA LYS A 34 -4.43 25.80 2.71
C LYS A 34 -2.91 25.82 2.47
N ALA A 35 -2.44 25.43 1.29
CA ALA A 35 -1.02 25.42 0.97
C ALA A 35 -0.40 26.83 0.91
N SER A 36 -1.13 27.82 0.38
CA SER A 36 -0.69 29.23 0.33
C SER A 36 -0.59 29.86 1.72
N LYS A 37 -1.48 29.52 2.67
CA LYS A 37 -1.33 29.96 4.08
C LYS A 37 -0.01 29.51 4.71
N PHE A 38 0.57 28.41 4.24
CA PHE A 38 1.86 27.90 4.71
C PHE A 38 3.07 28.45 3.93
N SER A 39 2.87 29.27 2.88
CA SER A 39 3.96 29.78 2.03
C SER A 39 3.84 31.28 1.74
N LEU A 40 4.88 32.03 2.12
CA LEU A 40 4.93 33.49 1.96
C LEU A 40 5.01 34.01 0.50
N ASP A 41 5.23 33.16 -0.51
CA ASP A 41 5.75 33.61 -1.83
C ASP A 41 4.79 33.47 -3.03
N GLY A 42 3.54 33.06 -2.87
CA GLY A 42 2.50 33.08 -3.93
C GLY A 42 2.71 32.16 -5.16
N LYS A 43 3.92 31.61 -5.36
CA LYS A 43 4.28 30.72 -6.49
C LYS A 43 3.77 29.28 -6.36
N ILE A 44 3.18 28.93 -5.22
CA ILE A 44 2.72 27.55 -4.92
C ILE A 44 1.37 27.24 -5.58
N GLY A 45 0.53 28.25 -5.83
CA GLY A 45 -0.83 28.03 -6.34
C GLY A 45 -0.89 27.33 -7.70
N THR A 46 0.05 27.61 -8.61
CA THR A 46 0.08 27.01 -9.94
C THR A 46 0.56 25.55 -9.93
N GLY A 47 1.49 25.18 -9.05
CA GLY A 47 2.03 23.81 -8.98
C GLY A 47 1.03 22.77 -8.44
N ILE A 48 0.02 23.20 -7.68
CA ILE A 48 -1.06 22.32 -7.20
C ILE A 48 -2.00 21.95 -8.34
N LEU A 49 -2.28 22.89 -9.25
CA LEU A 49 -3.08 22.65 -10.46
C LEU A 49 -2.38 21.60 -11.36
N ASP A 50 -1.07 21.75 -11.54
CA ASP A 50 -0.27 20.83 -12.36
C ASP A 50 -0.23 19.41 -11.78
N PHE A 51 -0.17 19.26 -10.45
CA PHE A 51 -0.18 17.95 -9.78
C PHE A 51 -1.52 17.22 -9.96
N PHE A 52 -2.65 17.92 -9.79
CA PHE A 52 -3.97 17.33 -10.02
C PHE A 52 -4.19 16.95 -11.49
N ASN A 53 -3.78 17.82 -12.42
CA ASN A 53 -3.83 17.52 -13.85
C ASN A 53 -2.96 16.32 -14.24
N PHE A 54 -1.84 16.13 -13.54
CA PHE A 54 -0.94 14.98 -13.73
C PHE A 54 -1.58 13.66 -13.23
N GLY A 55 -2.28 13.67 -12.09
CA GLY A 55 -2.99 12.51 -11.56
C GLY A 55 -4.10 11.98 -12.48
N ILE A 56 -4.73 12.86 -13.27
CA ILE A 56 -5.85 12.52 -14.17
C ILE A 56 -5.35 12.00 -15.55
N SER A 57 -4.09 12.24 -15.94
CA SER A 57 -3.61 12.02 -17.32
C SER A 57 -2.45 11.02 -17.49
N ALA A 58 -1.95 10.40 -16.42
CA ALA A 58 -0.73 9.59 -16.49
C ALA A 58 -0.97 8.11 -16.90
N ASN A 59 -1.23 7.90 -18.21
CA ASN A 59 -0.93 6.67 -18.95
C ASN A 59 0.25 6.92 -19.93
N SER A 60 1.28 7.65 -19.50
CA SER A 60 2.45 7.93 -20.34
C SER A 60 3.73 7.80 -19.53
N SER A 61 4.49 6.77 -19.86
CA SER A 61 5.87 6.54 -19.43
C SER A 61 6.75 7.71 -19.86
N GLY A 62 7.01 8.65 -18.96
CA GLY A 62 7.85 9.81 -19.21
C GLY A 62 8.65 10.17 -17.97
N GLN A 63 9.89 9.70 -17.92
CA GLN A 63 10.88 10.06 -16.92
C GLN A 63 11.16 11.57 -17.01
N TYR A 64 10.69 12.35 -16.04
CA TYR A 64 11.00 13.77 -15.91
C TYR A 64 11.85 14.02 -14.68
N ASP A 65 13.07 14.50 -14.95
CA ASP A 65 14.06 14.98 -13.98
C ASP A 65 13.66 16.40 -13.50
N GLY A 66 13.54 16.61 -12.19
CA GLY A 66 12.78 17.73 -11.63
C GLY A 66 13.31 18.25 -10.29
N GLY A 67 14.56 18.69 -10.26
CA GLY A 67 15.27 19.24 -9.09
C GLY A 67 14.71 20.52 -8.43
N LYS A 68 13.48 20.94 -8.73
CA LYS A 68 12.78 22.08 -8.06
C LYS A 68 11.43 21.69 -7.42
N SER A 69 11.10 20.40 -7.36
CA SER A 69 9.76 19.88 -7.04
C SER A 69 9.50 19.47 -5.57
N ASN A 70 10.53 19.38 -4.72
CA ASN A 70 10.39 18.75 -3.40
C ASN A 70 9.56 19.57 -2.38
N ILE A 71 9.66 20.91 -2.40
CA ILE A 71 8.91 21.78 -1.47
C ILE A 71 7.42 21.79 -1.83
N LEU A 72 7.09 21.85 -3.13
CA LEU A 72 5.72 21.83 -3.64
C LEU A 72 5.02 20.50 -3.33
N LYS A 73 5.68 19.38 -3.62
CA LYS A 73 5.18 18.03 -3.30
C LYS A 73 4.92 17.89 -1.79
N THR A 74 5.86 18.30 -0.94
CA THR A 74 5.74 18.13 0.52
C THR A 74 4.54 18.89 1.11
N ASN A 75 4.32 20.14 0.69
CA ASN A 75 3.20 20.94 1.22
C ASN A 75 1.83 20.42 0.75
N LEU A 76 1.76 19.93 -0.49
CA LEU A 76 0.54 19.32 -1.01
C LEU A 76 0.20 18.02 -0.28
N THR A 77 1.17 17.10 -0.16
CA THR A 77 0.94 15.86 0.58
C THR A 77 0.52 16.12 2.02
N ASN A 78 1.09 17.13 2.69
CA ASN A 78 0.69 17.49 4.05
C ASN A 78 -0.74 18.03 4.14
N THR A 79 -1.21 18.72 3.09
CA THR A 79 -2.58 19.22 3.01
C THR A 79 -3.58 18.07 2.83
N ILE A 80 -3.29 17.14 1.91
CA ILE A 80 -4.09 15.92 1.70
C ILE A 80 -4.13 15.10 3.00
N LEU A 81 -2.96 14.85 3.61
CA LEU A 81 -2.84 14.13 4.87
C LEU A 81 -3.68 14.77 5.99
N THR A 82 -3.61 16.08 6.15
CA THR A 82 -4.36 16.78 7.21
C THR A 82 -5.86 16.68 6.98
N ASN A 83 -6.32 16.88 5.74
CA ASN A 83 -7.73 16.72 5.38
C ASN A 83 -8.22 15.29 5.59
N PHE A 84 -7.41 14.29 5.24
CA PHE A 84 -7.73 12.88 5.45
C PHE A 84 -7.82 12.54 6.94
N ILE A 85 -6.87 13.00 7.76
CA ILE A 85 -6.93 12.85 9.22
C ILE A 85 -8.20 13.50 9.79
N ASP A 86 -8.62 14.65 9.27
CA ASP A 86 -9.85 15.30 9.72
C ASP A 86 -11.11 14.55 9.30
N LEU A 87 -11.11 13.87 8.14
CA LEU A 87 -12.15 12.92 7.75
C LEU A 87 -12.23 11.77 8.76
N LEU A 88 -11.10 11.19 9.16
CA LEU A 88 -11.06 10.09 10.12
C LEU A 88 -11.62 10.47 11.50
N LYS A 89 -11.51 11.73 11.92
CA LYS A 89 -11.99 12.21 13.24
C LYS A 89 -13.51 12.43 13.31
N LYS A 90 -14.18 12.65 12.18
CA LYS A 90 -15.58 13.12 12.16
C LYS A 90 -16.64 12.02 12.23
N GLU A 91 -16.26 10.78 12.57
CA GLU A 91 -17.11 9.56 12.47
C GLU A 91 -17.61 9.21 11.05
N GLU A 92 -17.34 10.09 10.08
CA GLU A 92 -17.63 9.93 8.64
C GLU A 92 -16.77 8.85 7.96
N SER A 93 -15.73 8.33 8.61
CA SER A 93 -14.82 7.32 8.03
C SER A 93 -15.56 6.07 7.56
N SER A 94 -16.57 5.62 8.31
CA SER A 94 -17.36 4.43 7.97
C SER A 94 -18.19 4.59 6.69
N GLU A 95 -18.60 5.81 6.34
CA GLU A 95 -19.37 6.10 5.11
C GLU A 95 -18.54 5.83 3.85
N TYR A 96 -17.23 5.99 3.94
CA TYR A 96 -16.28 5.76 2.85
C TYR A 96 -15.63 4.38 2.90
N GLY A 97 -16.19 3.45 3.69
CA GLY A 97 -15.69 2.08 3.81
C GLY A 97 -14.30 1.98 4.49
N LEU A 98 -13.87 3.02 5.20
CA LEU A 98 -12.61 3.00 5.93
C LEU A 98 -12.75 2.18 7.20
N GLU A 99 -12.00 1.10 7.25
CA GLU A 99 -11.82 0.25 8.42
C GLU A 99 -10.63 0.74 9.25
N GLU A 100 -10.85 0.85 10.56
CA GLU A 100 -9.79 1.12 11.53
C GLU A 100 -9.33 -0.20 12.19
N LEU A 101 -8.05 -0.54 12.00
CA LEU A 101 -7.41 -1.68 12.65
C LEU A 101 -6.51 -1.14 13.78
N LYS A 102 -7.01 -1.27 15.01
CA LYS A 102 -6.27 -0.97 16.24
C LYS A 102 -5.64 -2.21 16.84
N ASP A 103 -4.59 -1.99 17.63
CA ASP A 103 -3.93 -3.01 18.48
C ASP A 103 -3.62 -4.32 17.74
N SER A 104 -3.29 -4.21 16.46
CA SER A 104 -3.00 -5.34 15.59
C SER A 104 -1.49 -5.47 15.42
N LYS A 105 -0.96 -6.66 15.67
CA LYS A 105 0.44 -6.97 15.41
C LYS A 105 0.61 -7.24 13.92
N LEU A 106 1.54 -6.53 13.30
CA LEU A 106 1.94 -6.79 11.94
C LEU A 106 2.97 -7.92 11.89
N SER A 107 2.83 -8.80 10.89
CA SER A 107 3.78 -9.87 10.61
C SER A 107 3.96 -10.04 9.11
N ILE A 108 5.20 -10.20 8.68
CA ILE A 108 5.53 -10.53 7.30
C ILE A 108 5.38 -12.06 7.14
N PRO A 109 4.52 -12.54 6.23
CA PRO A 109 4.35 -13.98 6.02
C PRO A 109 5.68 -14.61 5.58
N PRO A 110 6.09 -15.75 6.16
CA PRO A 110 7.24 -16.50 5.68
C PRO A 110 7.11 -16.84 4.19
N ASP A 111 8.24 -16.86 3.49
CA ASP A 111 8.32 -17.22 2.07
C ASP A 111 7.48 -16.35 1.11
N SER A 112 6.98 -15.19 1.58
CA SER A 112 6.31 -14.20 0.74
C SER A 112 7.29 -13.30 0.01
N ALA A 113 6.82 -12.59 -1.02
CA ALA A 113 7.62 -11.56 -1.69
C ALA A 113 8.11 -10.47 -0.71
N ALA A 114 7.27 -10.10 0.26
CA ALA A 114 7.61 -9.13 1.30
C ALA A 114 8.75 -9.65 2.21
N PHE A 115 8.74 -10.94 2.55
CA PHE A 115 9.82 -11.57 3.31
C PHE A 115 11.13 -11.56 2.54
N ILE A 116 11.13 -12.02 1.28
CA ILE A 116 12.34 -12.05 0.45
C ILE A 116 12.92 -10.64 0.31
N LYS A 117 12.07 -9.63 0.06
CA LYS A 117 12.48 -8.23 -0.01
C LYS A 117 13.11 -7.74 1.29
N SER A 118 12.56 -8.13 2.44
CA SER A 118 13.01 -7.66 3.75
C SER A 118 14.39 -8.21 4.13
N ILE A 119 14.75 -9.39 3.62
CA ILE A 119 16.06 -10.03 3.85
C ILE A 119 17.07 -9.85 2.70
N ALA A 120 16.63 -9.38 1.53
CA ALA A 120 17.45 -9.19 0.33
C ALA A 120 18.78 -8.42 0.58
N PRO A 121 18.83 -7.35 1.40
CA PRO A 121 20.08 -6.66 1.70
C PRO A 121 21.11 -7.56 2.39
N PHE A 122 20.66 -8.45 3.28
CA PHE A 122 21.53 -9.40 3.97
C PHE A 122 22.03 -10.48 3.01
N ILE A 123 21.15 -11.02 2.15
CA ILE A 123 21.55 -11.98 1.10
C ILE A 123 22.63 -11.39 0.20
N LYS A 124 22.46 -10.12 -0.23
CA LYS A 124 23.46 -9.41 -1.04
C LYS A 124 24.80 -9.27 -0.33
N PHE A 125 24.78 -8.92 0.96
CA PHE A 125 25.98 -8.84 1.78
C PHE A 125 26.70 -10.20 1.87
N PHE A 126 25.98 -11.28 2.19
CA PHE A 126 26.55 -12.62 2.28
C PHE A 126 27.17 -13.09 0.96
N LYS A 127 26.47 -12.93 -0.18
CA LYS A 127 27.00 -13.26 -1.52
C LYS A 127 28.29 -12.49 -1.86
N SER A 128 28.44 -11.27 -1.33
CA SER A 128 29.63 -10.45 -1.57
C SER A 128 30.81 -10.81 -0.66
N SER A 129 30.58 -11.48 0.47
CA SER A 129 31.62 -11.85 1.43
C SER A 129 32.39 -13.09 0.98
N GLU A 130 33.72 -13.03 1.00
CA GLU A 130 34.58 -14.13 0.54
C GLU A 130 34.42 -15.42 1.37
N GLU A 131 34.10 -15.28 2.65
CA GLU A 131 33.85 -16.38 3.58
C GLU A 131 32.64 -17.24 3.19
N PHE A 132 31.63 -16.65 2.53
CA PHE A 132 30.39 -17.32 2.18
C PHE A 132 30.28 -17.73 0.69
N LYS A 133 31.26 -17.39 -0.15
CA LYS A 133 31.28 -17.80 -1.58
C LYS A 133 31.33 -19.32 -1.78
N ASN A 134 31.75 -20.08 -0.76
CA ASN A 134 31.90 -21.53 -0.82
C ASN A 134 30.79 -22.29 -0.05
N THR A 135 29.82 -21.57 0.52
CA THR A 135 28.63 -22.18 1.14
C THR A 135 27.55 -22.34 0.09
N SER A 136 27.29 -23.58 -0.33
CA SER A 136 26.14 -23.92 -1.15
C SER A 136 24.89 -23.91 -0.27
N ASP A 137 24.21 -22.78 -0.18
CA ASP A 137 22.91 -22.68 0.48
C ASP A 137 21.82 -22.54 -0.60
N PRO A 138 20.84 -23.47 -0.67
CA PRO A 138 19.82 -23.46 -1.70
C PRO A 138 19.01 -22.17 -1.78
N ILE A 139 18.84 -21.45 -0.66
CA ILE A 139 18.09 -20.19 -0.59
C ILE A 139 18.95 -19.06 -1.15
N LEU A 140 20.23 -19.00 -0.79
CA LEU A 140 21.14 -18.01 -1.35
C LEU A 140 21.37 -18.25 -2.85
N ASP A 141 21.53 -19.50 -3.29
CA ASP A 141 21.93 -19.80 -4.67
C ASP A 141 20.78 -19.73 -5.68
N ASN A 142 19.54 -20.05 -5.28
CA ASN A 142 18.41 -20.15 -6.22
C ASN A 142 17.46 -18.94 -6.20
N ILE A 143 17.62 -17.98 -5.29
CA ILE A 143 16.79 -16.77 -5.29
C ILE A 143 17.45 -15.70 -6.17
N ASP A 144 16.80 -15.40 -7.29
CA ASP A 144 17.10 -14.21 -8.09
C ASP A 144 16.43 -12.97 -7.48
N LEU A 145 17.21 -12.20 -6.73
CA LEU A 145 16.76 -10.95 -6.10
C LEU A 145 16.32 -9.89 -7.10
N HIS A 146 16.87 -9.88 -8.32
CA HIS A 146 16.43 -8.95 -9.37
C HIS A 146 15.02 -9.29 -9.82
N SER A 147 14.75 -10.57 -10.08
CA SER A 147 13.40 -11.04 -10.40
C SER A 147 12.38 -10.71 -9.31
N VAL A 148 12.74 -10.80 -8.03
CA VAL A 148 11.84 -10.44 -6.91
C VAL A 148 11.53 -8.95 -6.91
N ASP A 149 12.54 -8.10 -7.11
CA ASP A 149 12.35 -6.66 -7.22
C ASP A 149 11.48 -6.30 -8.44
N ASP A 150 11.69 -6.96 -9.58
CA ASP A 150 10.89 -6.75 -10.78
C ASP A 150 9.44 -7.21 -10.60
N VAL A 151 9.19 -8.35 -9.94
CA VAL A 151 7.83 -8.81 -9.63
C VAL A 151 7.13 -7.83 -8.68
N LEU A 152 7.82 -7.37 -7.64
CA LEU A 152 7.25 -6.39 -6.71
C LEU A 152 6.94 -5.06 -7.39
N LEU A 153 7.88 -4.52 -8.18
CA LEU A 153 7.73 -3.21 -8.83
C LEU A 153 6.76 -3.25 -10.00
N ASN A 154 6.85 -4.27 -10.86
CA ASN A 154 6.14 -4.29 -12.14
C ASN A 154 4.86 -5.13 -12.13
N ALA A 155 4.75 -6.13 -11.24
CA ALA A 155 3.58 -7.03 -11.21
C ALA A 155 2.63 -6.76 -10.04
N LYS A 156 3.12 -6.39 -8.85
CA LYS A 156 2.26 -6.14 -7.67
C LYS A 156 2.07 -4.65 -7.38
N GLY A 157 3.15 -3.89 -7.19
CA GLY A 157 3.09 -2.49 -6.76
C GLY A 157 2.81 -2.27 -5.28
N TYR A 158 2.75 -3.35 -4.47
CA TYR A 158 2.49 -3.30 -3.03
C TYR A 158 3.16 -4.45 -2.26
N TYR A 159 3.28 -4.29 -0.94
CA TYR A 159 3.64 -5.34 0.00
C TYR A 159 2.42 -5.89 0.72
N GLU A 160 2.43 -7.20 1.00
CA GLU A 160 1.39 -7.87 1.77
C GLU A 160 1.94 -8.33 3.13
N LEU A 161 1.26 -7.90 4.19
CA LEU A 161 1.53 -8.30 5.57
C LEU A 161 0.26 -8.88 6.20
N LEU A 162 0.42 -9.62 7.29
CA LEU A 162 -0.69 -10.05 8.15
C LEU A 162 -0.86 -9.04 9.29
N ALA A 163 -2.08 -8.56 9.47
CA ALA A 163 -2.52 -7.87 10.67
C ALA A 163 -3.25 -8.87 11.57
N ILE A 164 -2.72 -9.08 12.78
CA ILE A 164 -3.23 -10.06 13.74
C ILE A 164 -3.74 -9.29 14.95
N ASN A 165 -5.06 -9.34 15.20
CA ASN A 165 -5.64 -8.66 16.36
C ASN A 165 -5.38 -9.45 17.66
N GLN A 166 -5.75 -8.87 18.80
CA GLN A 166 -5.56 -9.50 20.13
C GLN A 166 -6.33 -10.83 20.31
N LYS A 167 -7.37 -11.07 19.50
CA LYS A 167 -8.16 -12.32 19.51
C LYS A 167 -7.57 -13.40 18.61
N GLY A 168 -6.55 -13.07 17.82
CA GLY A 168 -5.93 -13.96 16.84
C GLY A 168 -6.57 -13.91 15.45
N ASP A 169 -7.57 -13.05 15.22
CA ASP A 169 -8.14 -12.88 13.88
C ASP A 169 -7.10 -12.23 12.97
N LYS A 170 -6.97 -12.78 11.76
CA LYS A 170 -6.00 -12.34 10.76
C LYS A 170 -6.70 -11.58 9.63
N LYS A 171 -6.02 -10.55 9.12
CA LYS A 171 -6.33 -9.87 7.86
C LYS A 171 -5.05 -9.69 7.06
N VAL A 172 -5.16 -9.71 5.74
CA VAL A 172 -4.09 -9.28 4.85
C VAL A 172 -4.18 -7.77 4.71
N VAL A 173 -3.08 -7.07 4.99
CA VAL A 173 -2.96 -5.63 4.81
C VAL A 173 -1.95 -5.34 3.71
N ARG A 174 -2.34 -4.48 2.78
CA ARG A 174 -1.52 -4.09 1.63
C ARG A 174 -1.00 -2.68 1.79
N PHE A 175 0.29 -2.51 1.56
CA PHE A 175 0.98 -1.22 1.59
C PHE A 175 1.60 -0.95 0.22
N ASN A 176 1.21 0.13 -0.44
CA ASN A 176 1.84 0.57 -1.68
C ASN A 176 3.33 0.88 -1.45
N LEU A 177 4.16 0.57 -2.45
CA LEU A 177 5.63 0.65 -2.31
C LEU A 177 6.11 2.07 -1.96
N GLU A 178 5.42 3.09 -2.45
CA GLU A 178 5.81 4.50 -2.32
C GLU A 178 5.24 5.21 -1.06
N GLY A 179 4.41 4.53 -0.26
CA GLY A 179 3.69 5.17 0.85
C GLY A 179 4.49 5.33 2.16
N PHE A 180 5.66 4.69 2.30
CA PHE A 180 6.45 4.74 3.53
C PHE A 180 7.11 6.10 3.76
N ARG A 181 6.91 6.67 4.94
CA ARG A 181 7.49 7.97 5.35
C ARG A 181 8.70 7.76 6.26
N ASN A 182 9.51 8.80 6.40
CA ASN A 182 10.63 8.86 7.37
C ASN A 182 11.62 7.69 7.28
N ASN A 183 11.80 7.10 6.09
CA ASN A 183 12.72 6.00 5.83
C ASN A 183 12.46 4.71 6.63
N TYR A 184 11.24 4.49 7.11
CA TYR A 184 10.86 3.21 7.71
C TYR A 184 10.91 2.09 6.66
N LYS A 185 11.29 0.89 7.11
CA LYS A 185 11.33 -0.35 6.31
C LYS A 185 10.28 -1.33 6.80
N LEU A 186 9.99 -2.35 5.99
CA LEU A 186 9.01 -3.40 6.31
C LEU A 186 9.25 -4.05 7.67
N ASN A 187 10.51 -4.39 7.96
CA ASN A 187 10.91 -5.03 9.23
C ASN A 187 10.70 -4.13 10.45
N ASP A 188 10.57 -2.81 10.27
CA ASP A 188 10.28 -1.90 11.38
C ASP A 188 8.81 -2.01 11.81
N LEU A 189 7.91 -2.34 10.87
CA LEU A 189 6.47 -2.40 11.12
C LEU A 189 6.08 -3.50 12.12
N GLU A 190 6.75 -4.66 12.06
CA GLU A 190 6.51 -5.78 12.99
C GLU A 190 6.82 -5.42 14.46
N LYS A 191 7.60 -4.36 14.69
CA LYS A 191 8.04 -3.89 16.00
C LYS A 191 7.26 -2.66 16.49
N MET A 192 6.24 -2.23 15.75
CA MET A 192 5.45 -1.04 16.05
C MET A 192 4.01 -1.38 16.42
N ASN A 193 3.44 -0.58 17.33
CA ASN A 193 2.01 -0.60 17.64
C ASN A 193 1.30 0.44 16.77
N LEU A 194 0.98 0.06 15.53
CA LEU A 194 0.35 0.96 14.57
C LEU A 194 -1.17 0.90 14.68
N THR A 195 -1.81 2.06 14.47
CA THR A 195 -3.21 2.10 14.04
C THR A 195 -3.22 2.23 12.52
N LEU A 196 -3.95 1.34 11.86
CA LEU A 196 -4.08 1.32 10.41
C LEU A 196 -5.49 1.78 10.04
N TYR A 197 -5.58 2.55 8.96
CA TYR A 197 -6.82 2.92 8.30
C TYR A 197 -6.73 2.48 6.85
N GLY A 198 -7.69 1.69 6.41
CA GLY A 198 -7.69 1.14 5.06
C GLY A 198 -9.07 0.72 4.60
N VAL A 199 -9.18 0.31 3.34
CA VAL A 199 -10.45 -0.08 2.72
C VAL A 199 -10.41 -1.58 2.43
N LYS A 200 -11.47 -2.30 2.78
CA LYS A 200 -11.59 -3.72 2.42
C LYS A 200 -11.84 -3.85 0.91
N VAL A 201 -10.94 -4.52 0.21
CA VAL A 201 -10.99 -4.67 -1.25
C VAL A 201 -11.29 -6.09 -1.72
N GLY A 202 -11.16 -7.09 -0.85
CA GLY A 202 -11.44 -8.47 -1.23
C GLY A 202 -11.11 -9.48 -0.15
N THR A 203 -10.90 -10.71 -0.57
CA THR A 203 -10.48 -11.83 0.29
C THR A 203 -9.45 -12.71 -0.43
N CYS A 204 -8.62 -13.43 0.33
CA CYS A 204 -7.75 -14.47 -0.19
C CYS A 204 -7.50 -15.56 0.86
N LEU A 205 -7.01 -16.72 0.39
CA LEU A 205 -6.48 -17.73 1.30
C LEU A 205 -5.08 -17.31 1.76
N GLU A 206 -4.75 -17.53 3.04
CA GLU A 206 -3.43 -17.19 3.60
C GLU A 206 -2.27 -17.81 2.80
N GLU A 207 -2.46 -19.03 2.29
CA GLU A 207 -1.46 -19.70 1.46
C GLU A 207 -1.12 -18.98 0.16
N ASN A 208 -2.03 -18.16 -0.37
CA ASN A 208 -1.78 -17.39 -1.60
C ASN A 208 -0.75 -16.27 -1.41
N LEU A 209 -0.34 -15.97 -0.16
CA LEU A 209 0.73 -15.03 0.15
C LEU A 209 2.14 -15.61 -0.12
N SER A 210 2.24 -16.93 -0.30
CA SER A 210 3.52 -17.59 -0.60
C SER A 210 4.00 -17.23 -2.00
N PHE A 211 5.26 -16.83 -2.11
CA PHE A 211 5.89 -16.44 -3.38
C PHE A 211 5.84 -17.55 -4.43
N GLU A 212 5.99 -18.82 -4.01
CA GLU A 212 5.91 -19.96 -4.91
C GLU A 212 4.52 -20.11 -5.55
N LYS A 213 3.45 -19.94 -4.75
CA LYS A 213 2.07 -20.01 -5.24
C LYS A 213 1.79 -18.84 -6.18
N GLU A 214 2.23 -17.63 -5.83
CA GLU A 214 2.12 -16.45 -6.69
C GLU A 214 2.81 -16.66 -8.05
N LEU A 215 4.01 -17.23 -8.07
CA LEU A 215 4.73 -17.54 -9.31
C LEU A 215 4.05 -18.66 -10.12
N SER A 216 3.47 -19.65 -9.42
CA SER A 216 2.76 -20.77 -10.04
C SER A 216 1.50 -20.34 -10.77
N PHE A 217 0.80 -19.28 -10.31
CA PHE A 217 -0.35 -18.71 -11.04
C PHE A 217 0.06 -18.19 -12.44
N GLY A 218 1.29 -17.70 -12.61
CA GLY A 218 1.84 -17.30 -13.92
C GLY A 218 2.04 -18.49 -14.87
N ASN A 219 2.37 -19.68 -14.34
CA ASN A 219 2.66 -20.89 -15.11
C ASN A 219 1.43 -21.78 -15.38
N GLN A 220 0.29 -21.53 -14.73
CA GLN A 220 -0.93 -22.35 -14.90
C GLN A 220 -1.78 -21.98 -16.12
N GLN A 221 -1.47 -20.91 -16.87
CA GLN A 221 -2.19 -20.62 -18.12
C GLN A 221 -2.04 -21.72 -19.19
N SER A 222 -1.10 -22.66 -19.05
CA SER A 222 -0.85 -23.72 -20.03
C SER A 222 -1.43 -25.10 -19.68
N LYS A 223 -2.16 -25.29 -18.56
CA LYS A 223 -2.80 -26.59 -18.25
C LYS A 223 -4.22 -26.45 -17.68
N LYS A 224 -5.16 -26.28 -18.61
CA LYS A 224 -6.58 -26.69 -18.59
C LYS A 224 -7.38 -26.56 -17.27
N LYS A 225 -8.34 -25.63 -17.34
CA LYS A 225 -9.78 -25.78 -16.99
C LYS A 225 -10.11 -26.45 -15.64
N GLN A 226 -10.30 -25.63 -14.61
CA GLN A 226 -11.54 -25.66 -13.84
C GLN A 226 -12.08 -24.23 -13.70
N SER A 227 -13.38 -24.12 -13.91
CA SER A 227 -14.13 -22.87 -14.02
C SER A 227 -14.19 -22.16 -12.66
N GLN A 228 -13.65 -20.95 -12.60
CA GLN A 228 -14.19 -19.89 -11.74
C GLN A 228 -14.26 -18.63 -12.60
N ASN A 229 -15.50 -18.19 -12.84
CA ASN A 229 -15.81 -17.00 -13.60
C ASN A 229 -15.22 -15.77 -12.89
N PHE A 230 -14.19 -15.16 -13.47
CA PHE A 230 -13.85 -13.75 -13.23
C PHE A 230 -14.86 -12.86 -13.98
N GLY A 231 -16.13 -12.98 -13.62
CA GLY A 231 -17.23 -12.18 -14.18
C GLY A 231 -18.06 -11.65 -13.03
N TYR A 232 -18.03 -10.33 -12.83
CA TYR A 232 -18.94 -9.64 -11.93
C TYR A 232 -20.39 -9.89 -12.40
N ASN A 233 -21.15 -10.67 -11.63
CA ASN A 233 -22.53 -11.03 -11.96
C ASN A 233 -23.48 -10.23 -11.03
N PRO A 234 -24.21 -9.21 -11.52
CA PRO A 234 -24.94 -8.26 -10.66
C PRO A 234 -26.20 -8.82 -9.96
N HIS A 235 -26.42 -10.14 -10.00
CA HIS A 235 -27.69 -10.75 -9.60
C HIS A 235 -27.58 -11.95 -8.65
N GLU A 236 -26.42 -12.22 -8.04
CA GLU A 236 -26.34 -13.26 -7.01
C GLU A 236 -26.77 -12.72 -5.64
N LYS A 237 -28.04 -12.95 -5.31
CA LYS A 237 -28.60 -12.75 -3.97
C LYS A 237 -27.92 -13.70 -2.98
N ASN A 238 -27.30 -13.10 -1.96
CA ASN A 238 -27.05 -13.60 -0.61
C ASN A 238 -27.30 -15.10 -0.38
N ASN A 239 -26.29 -15.92 -0.60
CA ASN A 239 -26.08 -17.10 0.21
C ASN A 239 -24.86 -16.83 1.09
N LYS A 240 -25.09 -16.78 2.41
CA LYS A 240 -24.03 -16.87 3.43
C LYS A 240 -23.38 -18.24 3.29
N GLN A 241 -22.47 -18.38 2.34
CA GLN A 241 -21.57 -19.51 2.29
C GLN A 241 -20.57 -19.31 3.43
N ASN A 242 -20.47 -20.31 4.29
CA ASN A 242 -19.50 -20.32 5.38
C ASN A 242 -18.11 -20.08 4.79
N LYS A 243 -17.47 -19.00 5.25
CA LYS A 243 -16.11 -18.64 4.88
C LYS A 243 -15.22 -19.87 5.13
N PRO A 244 -14.41 -20.33 4.16
CA PRO A 244 -13.42 -21.37 4.43
C PRO A 244 -12.55 -20.92 5.61
N GLU A 245 -12.15 -21.86 6.46
CA GLU A 245 -11.49 -21.62 7.75
C GLU A 245 -10.22 -20.74 7.66
N ASN A 246 -9.66 -20.56 6.46
CA ASN A 246 -8.44 -19.81 6.17
C ASN A 246 -8.61 -18.61 5.20
N GLU A 247 -9.84 -18.14 4.95
CA GLU A 247 -10.07 -16.99 4.06
C GLU A 247 -9.99 -15.65 4.81
N LEU A 248 -8.95 -14.88 4.49
CA LEU A 248 -8.63 -13.61 5.12
C LEU A 248 -9.20 -12.45 4.31
N ASP A 249 -9.64 -11.41 5.01
CA ASP A 249 -10.00 -10.15 4.36
C ASP A 249 -8.74 -9.40 3.93
N ILE A 250 -8.78 -8.79 2.75
CA ILE A 250 -7.72 -7.94 2.22
C ILE A 250 -8.12 -6.47 2.42
N ILE A 251 -7.25 -5.73 3.10
CA ILE A 251 -7.41 -4.31 3.38
C ILE A 251 -6.26 -3.54 2.73
N ASP A 252 -6.57 -2.63 1.81
CA ASP A 252 -5.59 -1.70 1.26
C ASP A 252 -5.43 -0.53 2.24
N ILE A 253 -4.22 -0.37 2.78
CA ILE A 253 -3.94 0.64 3.80
C ILE A 253 -3.76 1.99 3.13
N VAL A 254 -4.46 3.00 3.66
CA VAL A 254 -4.36 4.40 3.23
C VAL A 254 -3.50 5.21 4.19
N LEU A 255 -3.63 4.96 5.50
CA LEU A 255 -2.86 5.66 6.52
C LEU A 255 -2.45 4.70 7.65
N ALA A 256 -1.18 4.77 8.06
CA ALA A 256 -0.72 4.09 9.27
C ALA A 256 0.14 5.00 10.15
N GLY A 257 -0.10 4.94 11.45
CA GLY A 257 0.69 5.69 12.40
C GLY A 257 0.39 5.41 13.86
N ILE A 258 1.13 6.11 14.72
CA ILE A 258 0.99 6.04 16.18
C ILE A 258 -0.09 7.02 16.62
N THR A 259 -1.16 6.54 17.26
CA THR A 259 -2.33 7.36 17.62
C THR A 259 -2.29 7.94 19.03
N VAL A 260 -1.91 7.15 20.05
CA VAL A 260 -1.87 7.43 21.51
C VAL A 260 -2.79 8.56 21.97
#